data_AF-A0A6I2U492-F1
#
_entry.id   AF-A0A6I2U492-F1
#
_cell.length_a   1.000
_cell.length_b   1.000
_cell.length_c   1.000
_cell.angle_alpha   90.00
_cell.angle_beta   90.00
_cell.angle_gamma   90.00
#
_symmetry.space_group_name_H-M   'P 1'
#
loop_
_entity.id
_entity.type
_entity.pdbx_description
1 polymer ?
#
loop_
_entity_poly.entity_id
_entity_poly.type
_entity_poly.pdbx_seq_one_letter_code
_entity_poly.pdbx_strand_id
1 'polypeptide(L)'
;MDFAPIIADVKAAKCAGFRYQRAGHQRYRDRITVYRDGRLLFERFCYGEAAGLVFKLWAPGADDTGAPQWDFSKCNVTNARDEVPHQLTGAGQGGLVFDGRPARWECVDKLKNDKANGYGGPVNFFKNLFGGRK
;
A
#
# COMPACT_ATOMS: atom_id res chain seq x y z
N MET A 1 -13.08 -6.54 8.18
CA MET A 1 -11.63 -6.86 8.29
C MET A 1 -10.92 -5.54 8.08
N ASP A 2 -9.90 -5.21 8.86
CA ASP A 2 -9.22 -3.92 8.73
C ASP A 2 -7.70 -4.07 8.61
N PHE A 3 -7.02 -2.94 8.41
CA PHE A 3 -5.56 -2.90 8.30
C PHE A 3 -4.84 -2.83 9.65
N ALA A 4 -5.56 -2.74 10.78
CA ALA A 4 -4.94 -2.48 12.08
C ALA A 4 -3.94 -3.56 12.51
N PRO A 5 -4.20 -4.88 12.34
CA PRO A 5 -3.22 -5.91 12.63
C PRO A 5 -1.93 -5.76 11.80
N ILE A 6 -2.06 -5.46 10.50
CA ILE A 6 -0.91 -5.29 9.61
C ILE A 6 -0.09 -4.07 10.03
N ILE A 7 -0.75 -2.96 10.36
CA ILE A 7 -0.09 -1.74 10.85
C ILE A 7 0.64 -2.02 12.17
N ALA A 8 0.05 -2.80 13.07
CA ALA A 8 0.69 -3.22 14.31
C ALA A 8 1.95 -4.05 14.04
N ASP A 9 1.90 -4.99 13.09
CA ASP A 9 3.05 -5.79 12.69
C ASP A 9 4.17 -4.94 12.08
N VAL A 10 3.84 -3.95 11.24
CA VAL A 10 4.81 -3.00 10.67
C VAL A 10 5.52 -2.24 11.79
N LYS A 11 4.76 -1.74 12.78
CA LYS A 11 5.30 -1.02 13.94
C LYS A 11 6.19 -1.93 14.80
N ALA A 12 5.74 -3.14 15.09
CA ALA A 12 6.50 -4.14 15.85
C ALA A 12 7.83 -4.50 15.17
N ALA A 13 7.83 -4.64 13.84
CA ALA A 13 9.02 -4.91 13.04
C ALA A 13 9.96 -3.70 12.89
N LYS A 14 9.59 -2.53 13.44
CA LYS A 14 10.29 -1.24 13.28
C LYS A 14 10.55 -0.90 11.81
N CYS A 15 9.56 -1.15 10.95
CA CYS A 15 9.61 -0.86 9.53
C CYS A 15 8.84 0.43 9.20
N ALA A 16 9.17 1.06 8.07
CA ALA A 16 8.39 2.11 7.48
C ALA A 16 7.06 1.57 6.93
N GLY A 17 7.10 0.40 6.28
CA GLY A 17 5.92 -0.25 5.71
C GLY A 17 6.20 -1.68 5.26
N PHE A 18 5.15 -2.45 5.04
CA PHE A 18 5.22 -3.74 4.36
C PHE A 18 4.68 -3.61 2.94
N ARG A 19 5.42 -4.16 1.99
CA ARG A 19 5.07 -4.13 0.57
C ARG A 19 4.62 -5.50 0.13
N TYR A 20 3.45 -5.52 -0.47
CA TYR A 20 2.79 -6.68 -0.99
C TYR A 20 2.73 -6.59 -2.51
N GLN A 21 2.89 -7.72 -3.18
CA GLN A 21 2.73 -7.83 -4.63
C GLN A 21 1.63 -8.83 -4.93
N ARG A 22 0.76 -8.51 -5.87
CA ARG A 22 -0.27 -9.44 -6.32
C ARG A 22 0.38 -10.64 -6.99
N ALA A 23 0.07 -11.84 -6.51
CA ALA A 23 0.58 -13.10 -7.05
C ALA A 23 -0.09 -13.44 -8.40
N GLY A 24 0.62 -14.22 -9.21
CA GLY A 24 0.16 -14.73 -10.51
C GLY A 24 0.76 -13.98 -11.72
N HIS A 25 0.64 -14.62 -12.89
CA HIS A 25 1.10 -14.04 -14.15
C HIS A 25 0.03 -13.10 -14.71
N GLN A 26 0.23 -11.80 -14.51
CA GLN A 26 -0.69 -10.75 -14.92
C GLN A 26 -0.05 -9.85 -15.99
N ARG A 27 -0.87 -9.12 -16.75
CA ARG A 27 -0.38 -8.08 -17.68
C ARG A 27 0.38 -6.95 -16.96
N TYR A 28 0.11 -6.78 -15.68
CA TYR A 28 0.69 -5.74 -14.84
C TYR A 28 1.19 -6.30 -13.51
N ARG A 29 2.26 -5.72 -13.01
CA ARG A 29 2.78 -6.01 -11.67
C ARG A 29 2.18 -5.00 -10.70
N ASP A 30 1.22 -5.43 -9.92
CA ASP A 30 0.56 -4.58 -8.93
C ASP A 30 1.19 -4.75 -7.55
N ARG A 31 1.40 -3.63 -6.87
CA ARG A 31 1.95 -3.56 -5.52
C ARG A 31 1.10 -2.69 -4.62
N ILE A 32 1.01 -3.09 -3.36
CA ILE A 32 0.42 -2.30 -2.28
C ILE A 32 1.45 -2.19 -1.17
N THR A 33 1.72 -0.99 -0.70
CA THR A 33 2.50 -0.77 0.52
C THR A 33 1.59 -0.30 1.63
N VAL A 34 1.60 -0.99 2.76
CA VAL A 34 0.93 -0.59 4.00
C VAL A 34 1.97 0.06 4.91
N TYR A 35 1.84 1.36 5.14
CA TYR A 35 2.78 2.11 5.98
C TYR A 35 2.38 2.07 7.45
N ARG A 36 3.38 2.28 8.32
CA ARG A 36 3.23 2.26 9.78
C ARG A 36 2.25 3.27 10.35
N ASP A 37 1.91 4.31 9.60
CA ASP A 37 0.94 5.35 9.97
C ASP A 37 -0.46 5.09 9.41
N GLY A 38 -0.66 3.96 8.73
CA GLY A 38 -1.93 3.54 8.14
C GLY A 38 -2.15 4.03 6.71
N ARG A 39 -1.25 4.85 6.16
CA ARG A 39 -1.33 5.24 4.75
C ARG A 39 -1.07 4.04 3.85
N LEU A 40 -1.75 4.03 2.70
CA LEU A 40 -1.60 2.99 1.69
C LEU A 40 -1.05 3.61 0.40
N LEU A 41 -0.20 2.86 -0.29
CA LEU A 41 0.29 3.21 -1.61
C LEU A 41 0.05 2.04 -2.55
N PHE A 42 -0.75 2.26 -3.59
CA PHE A 42 -0.90 1.34 -4.70
C PHE A 42 0.01 1.77 -5.85
N GLU A 43 0.71 0.82 -6.47
CA GLU A 43 1.59 1.05 -7.61
C GLU A 43 1.35 -0.05 -8.65
N ARG A 44 1.09 0.36 -9.89
CA ARG A 44 0.98 -0.56 -11.03
C ARG A 44 2.15 -0.36 -11.98
N PHE A 45 2.83 -1.45 -12.34
CA PHE A 45 3.93 -1.44 -13.30
C PHE A 45 3.62 -2.27 -14.55
N CYS A 46 4.15 -1.86 -15.70
CA CYS A 46 4.18 -2.70 -16.90
C CYS A 46 5.11 -3.90 -16.70
N TYR A 47 4.88 -5.00 -17.45
CA TYR A 47 5.86 -6.06 -17.65
C TYR A 47 6.60 -5.88 -18.99
N GLY A 48 7.88 -6.28 -19.06
CA GLY A 48 8.71 -6.23 -20.28
C GLY A 48 10.06 -5.52 -20.06
N GLU A 49 10.89 -5.46 -21.11
CA GLU A 49 12.25 -4.85 -21.06
C GLU A 49 12.24 -3.35 -20.70
N ALA A 50 11.13 -2.65 -20.95
CA ALA A 50 10.92 -1.25 -20.55
C ALA A 50 9.88 -1.10 -19.42
N ALA A 51 9.91 -2.01 -18.42
CA ALA A 51 8.98 -2.00 -17.30
C ALA A 51 9.01 -0.65 -16.54
N GLY A 52 7.98 0.18 -16.76
CA GLY A 52 7.78 1.47 -16.08
C GLY A 52 6.60 1.46 -15.12
N LEU A 53 6.54 2.47 -14.26
CA LEU A 53 5.36 2.78 -13.44
C LEU A 53 4.26 3.29 -14.37
N VAL A 54 3.10 2.62 -14.38
CA VAL A 54 1.91 3.07 -15.12
C VAL A 54 1.23 4.19 -14.33
N PHE A 55 0.90 3.91 -13.07
CA PHE A 55 0.34 4.89 -12.15
C PHE A 55 0.58 4.46 -10.70
N LYS A 56 0.43 5.44 -9.79
CA LYS A 56 0.38 5.19 -8.36
C LYS A 56 -0.75 5.99 -7.72
N LEU A 57 -1.33 5.44 -6.66
CA LEU A 57 -2.40 6.06 -5.89
C LEU A 57 -2.07 6.00 -4.41
N TRP A 58 -2.33 7.09 -3.71
CA TRP A 58 -2.26 7.14 -2.26
C TRP A 58 -3.66 6.96 -1.68
N ALA A 59 -3.75 6.30 -0.54
CA ALA A 59 -4.89 6.45 0.35
C ALA A 59 -4.37 6.96 1.71
N PRO A 60 -5.08 7.91 2.35
CA PRO A 60 -4.74 8.34 3.71
C PRO A 60 -4.96 7.21 4.72
N GLY A 61 -5.81 6.24 4.39
CA GLY A 61 -6.11 5.04 5.15
C GLY A 61 -7.18 4.20 4.45
N ALA A 62 -7.72 3.22 5.18
CA ALA A 62 -8.93 2.50 4.82
C ALA A 62 -10.05 2.83 5.82
N ASP A 63 -11.29 2.63 5.40
CA ASP A 63 -12.44 2.72 6.31
C ASP A 63 -12.55 1.49 7.22
N ASP A 64 -13.58 1.48 8.07
CA ASP A 64 -13.89 0.41 9.02
C ASP A 64 -14.26 -0.93 8.36
N THR A 65 -14.64 -0.90 7.09
CA THR A 65 -14.88 -2.12 6.29
C THR A 65 -13.60 -2.68 5.68
N GLY A 66 -12.48 -1.95 5.78
CA GLY A 66 -11.22 -2.30 5.15
C GLY A 66 -11.12 -1.84 3.69
N ALA A 67 -11.95 -0.89 3.26
CA ALA A 67 -11.87 -0.33 1.91
C ALA A 67 -10.91 0.87 1.86
N PRO A 68 -9.81 0.79 1.09
CA PRO A 68 -8.87 1.91 0.94
C PRO A 68 -9.53 3.15 0.31
N GLN A 69 -9.30 4.31 0.88
CA GLN A 69 -9.83 5.59 0.39
C GLN A 69 -8.88 6.19 -0.65
N TRP A 70 -8.79 5.58 -1.84
CA TRP A 70 -7.84 5.98 -2.88
C TRP A 70 -8.07 7.42 -3.40
N ASP A 71 -7.01 8.22 -3.45
CA ASP A 71 -6.99 9.56 -4.02
C ASP A 71 -6.70 9.51 -5.53
N PHE A 72 -7.75 9.65 -6.32
CA PHE A 72 -7.68 9.70 -7.78
C PHE A 72 -7.43 11.10 -8.35
N SER A 73 -7.31 12.15 -7.53
CA SER A 73 -7.24 13.55 -7.99
C SER A 73 -6.09 13.83 -8.97
N LYS A 74 -5.00 13.04 -8.89
CA LYS A 74 -3.82 13.14 -9.75
C LYS A 74 -3.65 11.95 -10.70
N CYS A 75 -4.68 11.11 -10.84
CA CYS A 75 -4.63 9.91 -11.67
C CYS A 75 -5.29 10.17 -13.03
N ASN A 76 -4.48 10.09 -14.10
CA ASN A 76 -4.96 10.30 -15.46
C ASN A 76 -5.34 9.00 -16.18
N VAL A 77 -5.32 7.87 -15.47
CA VAL A 77 -5.66 6.55 -16.02
C VAL A 77 -7.16 6.31 -15.83
N THR A 78 -7.91 6.29 -16.94
CA THR A 78 -9.38 6.28 -16.94
C THR A 78 -9.97 5.08 -16.20
N ASN A 79 -9.38 3.89 -16.39
CA ASN A 79 -9.82 2.65 -15.77
C ASN A 79 -9.16 2.39 -14.40
N ALA A 80 -8.45 3.36 -13.81
CA ALA A 80 -7.75 3.12 -12.53
C ALA A 80 -8.70 2.69 -11.41
N ARG A 81 -9.95 3.19 -11.42
CA ARG A 81 -10.96 2.84 -10.40
C ARG A 81 -11.31 1.35 -10.42
N ASP A 82 -11.43 0.75 -11.59
CA ASP A 82 -11.81 -0.66 -11.73
C ASP A 82 -10.65 -1.62 -11.39
N GLU A 83 -9.42 -1.10 -11.43
CA GLU A 83 -8.19 -1.87 -11.40
C GLU A 83 -7.54 -1.93 -10.02
N VAL A 84 -7.90 -1.01 -9.12
CA VAL A 84 -7.38 -0.96 -7.76
C VAL A 84 -8.06 -1.99 -6.85
N PRO A 85 -7.43 -2.37 -5.74
CA PRO A 85 -8.07 -3.18 -4.71
C PRO A 85 -9.16 -2.35 -4.01
N HIS A 86 -10.36 -2.90 -3.85
CA HIS A 86 -11.49 -2.16 -3.31
C HIS A 86 -11.71 -2.43 -1.82
N GLN A 87 -11.57 -3.69 -1.39
CA GLN A 87 -11.82 -4.05 0.00
C GLN A 87 -10.88 -5.14 0.46
N LEU A 88 -10.24 -4.95 1.61
CA LEU A 88 -9.48 -5.99 2.28
C LEU A 88 -10.43 -7.05 2.84
N THR A 89 -10.43 -8.24 2.24
CA THR A 89 -11.31 -9.35 2.64
C THR A 89 -10.58 -10.43 3.43
N GLY A 90 -9.24 -10.38 3.49
CA GLY A 90 -8.46 -11.29 4.33
C GLY A 90 -7.02 -10.82 4.53
N ALA A 91 -6.46 -11.13 5.70
CA ALA A 91 -5.06 -10.89 6.01
C ALA A 91 -4.55 -12.00 6.94
N GLY A 92 -3.33 -12.49 6.70
CA GLY A 92 -2.74 -13.57 7.49
C GLY A 92 -1.74 -14.41 6.68
N GLN A 93 -0.96 -15.26 7.36
CA GLN A 93 0.05 -16.14 6.75
C GLN A 93 1.06 -15.40 5.82
N GLY A 94 1.33 -14.12 6.08
CA GLY A 94 2.25 -13.32 5.27
C GLY A 94 1.64 -12.71 4.00
N GLY A 95 0.32 -12.74 3.82
CA GLY A 95 -0.33 -12.14 2.66
C GLY A 95 -1.64 -11.41 2.96
N LEU A 96 -2.13 -10.68 1.94
CA LEU A 96 -3.42 -10.00 1.91
C LEU A 96 -4.32 -10.60 0.83
N VAL A 97 -5.62 -10.47 1.02
CA VAL A 97 -6.65 -10.86 0.06
C VAL A 97 -7.60 -9.69 -0.09
N PHE A 98 -7.85 -9.30 -1.34
CA PHE A 98 -8.76 -8.22 -1.68
C PHE A 98 -9.94 -8.73 -2.50
N ASP A 99 -11.08 -8.07 -2.33
CA ASP A 99 -12.28 -8.21 -3.16
C ASP A 99 -12.86 -9.64 -3.20
N GLY A 100 -12.60 -10.45 -2.16
CA GLY A 100 -13.00 -11.86 -2.11
C GLY A 100 -12.32 -12.74 -3.15
N ARG A 101 -11.29 -12.23 -3.85
CA ARG A 101 -10.62 -12.93 -4.95
C ARG A 101 -9.60 -13.95 -4.42
N PRO A 102 -9.39 -15.08 -5.13
CA PRO A 102 -8.42 -16.10 -4.69
C PRO A 102 -6.96 -15.64 -4.81
N ALA A 103 -6.69 -14.61 -5.64
CA ALA A 103 -5.35 -14.08 -5.83
C ALA A 103 -4.82 -13.43 -4.55
N ARG A 104 -3.77 -14.03 -3.98
CA ARG A 104 -3.09 -13.51 -2.79
C ARG A 104 -2.15 -12.38 -3.17
N TRP A 105 -2.01 -11.45 -2.25
CA TRP A 105 -1.00 -10.41 -2.27
C TRP A 105 0.10 -10.81 -1.29
N GLU A 106 1.26 -11.17 -1.81
CA GLU A 106 2.35 -11.74 -1.03
C GLU A 106 3.25 -10.63 -0.52
N CYS A 107 3.63 -10.67 0.76
CA CYS A 107 4.61 -9.74 1.31
C CYS A 107 5.98 -9.98 0.67
N VAL A 108 6.38 -9.08 -0.24
CA VAL A 108 7.65 -9.18 -0.98
C VAL A 108 8.77 -8.36 -0.34
N ASP A 109 8.45 -7.37 0.50
CA ASP A 109 9.46 -6.55 1.16
C ASP A 109 8.96 -5.96 2.49
N LYS A 110 9.85 -5.88 3.48
CA LYS A 110 9.61 -5.22 4.78
C LYS A 110 10.51 -3.99 4.85
N LEU A 111 10.00 -2.89 4.31
CA LEU A 111 10.74 -1.65 4.10
C LEU A 111 11.22 -1.06 5.44
N LYS A 112 12.53 -1.07 5.71
CA LYS A 112 13.11 -0.37 6.86
C LYS A 112 12.99 1.15 6.70
N ASN A 113 13.11 1.63 5.48
CA ASN A 113 12.87 3.00 5.08
C ASN A 113 12.28 3.03 3.67
N ASP A 114 11.63 4.14 3.31
CA ASP A 114 11.15 4.39 1.96
C ASP A 114 11.27 5.88 1.63
N LYS A 115 12.52 6.33 1.41
CA LYS A 115 12.83 7.74 1.17
C LYS A 115 12.09 8.31 -0.03
N ALA A 116 11.91 7.52 -1.09
CA ALA A 116 11.22 7.93 -2.31
C ALA A 116 9.76 8.32 -2.05
N ASN A 117 9.15 7.74 -1.02
CA ASN A 117 7.77 8.00 -0.62
C ASN A 117 7.66 8.77 0.71
N GLY A 118 8.74 9.39 1.17
CA GLY A 118 8.74 10.28 2.35
C GLY A 118 8.95 9.57 3.70
N TYR A 119 9.29 8.27 3.72
CA TYR A 119 9.59 7.50 4.93
C TYR A 119 11.09 7.20 5.09
N GLY A 120 11.94 8.17 4.75
CA GLY A 120 13.34 8.17 5.17
C GLY A 120 13.46 8.68 6.61
N GLY A 121 14.20 7.99 7.49
CA GLY A 121 14.56 8.58 8.79
C GLY A 121 15.42 9.85 8.62
N PRO A 122 15.61 10.72 9.63
CA PRO A 122 14.88 10.98 10.88
C PRO A 122 13.77 12.05 10.70
N VAL A 123 13.21 12.22 9.49
CA VAL A 123 12.14 13.22 9.24
C VAL A 123 10.83 12.84 9.96
N ASN A 124 10.65 11.57 10.33
CA ASN A 124 9.53 11.11 11.17
C ASN A 124 9.65 11.49 12.66
N PHE A 125 10.80 11.99 13.12
CA PHE A 125 10.93 12.51 14.49
C PHE A 125 10.30 13.91 14.61
N PHE A 126 10.49 14.78 13.61
CA PHE A 126 10.00 16.17 13.67
C PHE A 126 8.53 16.33 13.23
N LYS A 127 8.01 15.48 12.33
CA LYS A 127 6.60 15.57 11.92
C LYS A 127 5.62 15.15 13.02
N ASN A 128 6.02 14.21 13.89
CA ASN A 128 5.22 13.79 15.06
C ASN A 128 5.42 14.69 16.29
N LEU A 129 6.47 15.51 16.35
CA LEU A 129 6.70 16.45 17.45
C LEU A 129 6.00 17.80 17.24
N PHE A 130 5.75 18.22 15.99
CA PHE A 130 5.20 19.54 15.66
C PHE A 130 3.90 19.52 14.83
N GLY A 131 3.33 18.35 14.54
CA GLY A 131 2.07 18.21 13.79
C GLY A 131 0.78 18.44 14.60
N GLY A 132 0.90 18.84 15.88
CA GLY A 132 -0.23 19.22 16.71
C GLY A 132 -0.45 20.74 16.68
N ARG A 133 -1.54 21.15 16.04
CA ARG A 133 -2.16 22.50 15.94
C ARG A 133 -1.98 23.18 14.58
N LYS A 134 -3.06 23.18 13.81
CA LYS A 134 -3.87 24.38 13.56
C LYS A 134 -5.33 23.99 13.45
#